data_AF-A0A4D7B3Z1-F1
#
_entry.id   AF-A0A4D7B3Z1-F1
#
_cell.length_a   1.000
_cell.length_b   1.000
_cell.length_c   1.000
_cell.angle_alpha   90.00
_cell.angle_beta   90.00
_cell.angle_gamma   90.00
#
_symmetry.space_group_name_H-M   'P 1'
#
loop_
_entity.id
_entity.type
_entity.pdbx_description
1 polymer ?
#
loop_
_entity_poly.entity_id
_entity_poly.type
_entity_poly.pdbx_seq_one_letter_code
_entity_poly.pdbx_strand_id
1 'polypeptide(L)' 'MTDHDALDELNQALVAIDVMLRNGKLDAARVSALAREARRSAERVSRVSDDREPPASGCCCSAARPAEAAGL' A
#
# COMPACT_ATOMS: atom_id res chain seq x y z
N MET A 1 -11.79 11.88 10.62
CA MET A 1 -10.75 11.92 9.58
C MET A 1 -10.94 10.66 8.76
N THR A 2 -11.36 10.83 7.51
CA THR A 2 -11.74 9.75 6.59
C THR A 2 -10.54 9.31 5.76
N ASP A 3 -10.62 8.13 5.14
CA ASP A 3 -9.53 7.61 4.29
C ASP A 3 -9.25 8.51 3.08
N HIS A 4 -10.28 9.25 2.65
CA HIS A 4 -10.17 10.27 1.61
C HIS A 4 -9.24 11.41 2.05
N ASP A 5 -9.35 11.87 3.30
CA ASP A 5 -8.48 12.92 3.86
C ASP A 5 -7.01 12.45 3.84
N ALA A 6 -6.73 11.18 4.17
CA ALA A 6 -5.37 10.64 4.15
C ALA A 6 -4.78 10.52 2.73
N LEU A 7 -5.62 10.24 1.73
CA LEU A 7 -5.23 10.24 0.31
C LEU A 7 -4.92 11.65 -0.19
N ASP A 8 -5.71 12.63 0.19
CA ASP A 8 -5.48 14.04 -0.17
C ASP A 8 -4.20 14.57 0.46
N GLU A 9 -3.95 14.28 1.74
CA GLU A 9 -2.70 14.62 2.43
C GLU A 9 -1.48 14.00 1.74
N LEU A 10 -1.56 12.72 1.33
CA LEU A 10 -0.50 12.05 0.59
C LEU A 10 -0.24 12.74 -0.76
N ASN A 11 -1.29 13.00 -1.54
CA ASN A 11 -1.18 13.67 -2.83
C ASN A 11 -0.59 15.07 -2.70
N GLN A 12 -1.02 15.84 -1.70
CA GLN A 12 -0.52 17.19 -1.46
C GLN A 12 0.97 17.18 -1.11
N ALA A 13 1.43 16.25 -0.27
CA ALA A 13 2.85 16.10 0.06
C ALA A 13 3.71 15.75 -1.17
N LEU A 14 3.23 14.84 -2.02
CA LEU A 14 3.93 14.45 -3.25
C LEU A 14 4.01 15.60 -4.26
N VAL A 15 2.91 16.34 -4.47
CA VAL A 15 2.89 17.52 -5.34
C VAL A 15 3.85 18.60 -4.84
N ALA A 16 3.91 18.84 -3.53
CA ALA A 16 4.85 19.80 -2.96
C ALA A 16 6.31 19.42 -3.25
N ILE A 17 6.65 18.13 -3.14
CA ILE A 17 8.00 17.61 -3.48
C ILE A 17 8.30 17.79 -4.97
N ASP A 18 7.37 17.43 -5.87
CA ASP A 18 7.53 17.58 -7.32
C ASP A 18 7.74 19.05 -7.73
N VAL A 19 6.95 19.97 -7.15
CA VAL A 19 7.10 21.42 -7.38
C VAL A 19 8.47 21.90 -6.91
N MET A 20 8.98 21.41 -5.77
CA MET A 20 10.31 21.78 -5.27
C MET A 20 11.43 21.24 -6.18
N LEU A 21 11.30 20.01 -6.68
CA LEU A 21 12.24 19.39 -7.63
C LEU A 21 12.32 20.19 -8.93
N ARG A 22 11.16 20.51 -9.54
CA ARG A 22 11.10 21.24 -10.82
C ARG A 22 11.62 22.67 -10.71
N ASN A 23 11.42 23.32 -9.58
CA ASN A 23 11.88 24.69 -9.36
C ASN A 23 13.33 24.78 -8.87
N GLY A 24 14.00 23.65 -8.63
CA GLY A 24 15.36 23.60 -8.07
C GLY A 24 15.48 24.14 -6.65
N LYS A 25 14.34 24.35 -5.95
CA LYS A 25 14.27 24.91 -4.59
C LYS A 25 14.24 23.77 -3.56
N LEU A 26 15.24 22.91 -3.60
CA LEU A 26 15.36 21.76 -2.72
C LEU A 26 15.97 22.18 -1.38
N ASP A 27 15.09 22.47 -0.42
CA ASP A 27 15.47 22.50 0.99
C ASP A 27 15.36 21.08 1.56
N ALA A 28 16.51 20.49 1.93
CA ALA A 28 16.59 19.10 2.36
C ALA A 28 15.75 18.81 3.62
N ALA A 29 15.64 19.78 4.54
CA ALA A 29 14.85 19.62 5.76
C ALA A 29 13.35 19.60 5.42
N ARG A 30 12.90 20.49 4.54
CA ARG A 30 11.52 20.56 4.07
C ARG A 30 11.13 19.33 3.25
N VAL A 31 11.99 18.86 2.34
CA VAL A 31 11.76 17.62 1.58
C VAL A 31 11.66 16.42 2.55
N SER A 32 12.54 16.35 3.54
CA SER A 32 12.50 15.28 4.55
C SER A 32 11.22 15.30 5.38
N ALA A 33 10.72 16.49 5.73
CA ALA A 33 9.45 16.63 6.44
C ALA A 33 8.26 16.15 5.59
N LEU A 34 8.19 16.60 4.33
CA LEU A 34 7.15 16.19 3.38
C LEU A 34 7.21 14.68 3.09
N ALA A 35 8.40 14.10 2.96
CA ALA A 35 8.56 12.66 2.75
C ALA A 35 8.08 11.83 3.97
N ARG A 36 8.33 12.31 5.19
CA ARG A 36 7.80 11.68 6.42
C ARG A 36 6.28 11.79 6.50
N GLU A 37 5.73 12.91 6.08
CA GLU A 37 4.29 13.12 6.01
C GLU A 37 3.63 12.20 5.00
N ALA A 38 4.14 12.17 3.76
CA ALA A 38 3.71 11.23 2.73
C ALA A 38 3.78 9.78 3.22
N ARG A 39 4.87 9.38 3.89
CA ARG A 39 4.99 8.02 4.45
C ARG A 39 3.88 7.72 5.47
N ARG A 40 3.60 8.62 6.41
CA ARG A 40 2.54 8.42 7.40
C ARG A 40 1.16 8.33 6.76
N SER A 41 0.88 9.16 5.76
CA SER A 41 -0.38 9.14 5.03
C SER A 41 -0.54 7.86 4.21
N ALA A 42 0.53 7.41 3.54
CA ALA A 42 0.55 6.14 2.83
C ALA A 42 0.36 4.93 3.76
N GLU A 43 0.96 4.93 4.96
CA GLU A 43 0.75 3.87 5.97
C GLU A 43 -0.71 3.80 6.42
N ARG A 44 -1.39 4.95 6.57
CA ARG A 44 -2.83 4.98 6.87
C ARG A 44 -3.67 4.38 5.75
N VAL A 45 -3.41 4.79 4.51
CA VAL A 45 -4.11 4.27 3.32
C VAL A 45 -3.85 2.77 3.12
N SER A 46 -2.62 2.31 3.38
CA SER A 46 -2.26 0.90 3.26
C SER A 46 -2.98 0.02 4.27
N ARG A 47 -3.14 0.47 5.52
CA ARG A 47 -3.88 -0.27 6.56
C ARG A 47 -5.35 -0.45 6.21
N VAL A 48 -5.95 0.56 5.58
CA VAL A 48 -7.34 0.49 5.08
C VAL A 48 -7.46 -0.50 3.91
N SER A 49 -6.40 -0.63 3.11
CA SER A 49 -6.38 -1.58 1.98
C SER A 49 -6.19 -3.02 2.44
N ASP A 50 -5.49 -3.25 3.55
CA ASP A 50 -5.25 -4.59 4.14
C ASP A 50 -6.49 -5.13 4.88
N ASP A 51 -7.29 -4.25 5.49
CA ASP A 51 -8.60 -4.61 6.10
C ASP A 51 -9.65 -5.01 5.05
N ARG A 52 -9.37 -4.71 3.77
CA ARG A 52 -10.12 -5.21 2.62
C ARG A 52 -9.58 -6.58 2.21
N GLU A 53 -9.53 -7.50 3.17
CA GLU A 53 -9.28 -8.92 2.90
C GLU A 53 -10.31 -9.39 1.86
N PRO A 54 -9.90 -9.94 0.69
CA PRO A 54 -10.85 -10.60 -0.20
C PRO A 54 -11.51 -11.75 0.59
N PRO A 55 -12.84 -11.95 0.52
CA PRO A 55 -13.49 -12.98 1.31
C PRO A 55 -12.82 -14.32 1.01
N ALA A 56 -12.32 -14.95 2.08
CA ALA A 56 -11.74 -16.28 2.14
C ALA A 56 -11.97 -17.07 0.85
N SER A 57 -10.96 -17.14 0.00
CA SER A 57 -10.91 -18.17 -1.03
C SER A 57 -10.87 -19.48 -0.26
N GLY A 58 -12.04 -20.13 -0.20
CA GLY A 58 -12.23 -21.42 0.44
C GLY A 58 -11.23 -22.40 -0.14
N CYS A 59 -10.12 -22.60 0.55
CA CYS A 59 -9.18 -23.66 0.26
C CYS A 59 -9.78 -24.97 0.81
N CYS A 60 -10.83 -25.45 0.15
CA CYS A 60 -11.41 -26.76 0.33
C CYS A 60 -10.99 -27.66 -0.84
N CYS A 61 -9.69 -27.85 -1.03
CA CYS A 61 -9.17 -28.91 -1.88
C CYS A 61 -7.98 -29.55 -1.16
N SER A 62 -8.29 -30.31 -0.11
CA SER A 62 -7.41 -31.32 0.44
C SER A 62 -6.98 -32.25 -0.69
N ALA A 63 -5.76 -32.06 -1.18
CA ALA A 63 -5.10 -33.00 -2.06
C ALA A 63 -4.72 -34.26 -1.26
N ALA A 64 -5.66 -35.19 -1.12
CA ALA A 64 -5.38 -36.57 -0.73
C ALA A 64 -5.56 -37.46 -1.97
N ARG A 65 -4.42 -37.93 -2.49
CA ARG A 65 -4.28 -38.76 -3.69
C ARG A 65 -4.88 -40.16 -3.46
N PRO A 66 -5.51 -40.81 -4.45
CA PRO A 66 -5.50 -42.26 -4.54
C PRO A 66 -4.35 -42.67 -5.47
N ALA A 67 -3.31 -43.27 -4.90
CA ALA A 67 -2.34 -44.04 -5.65
C ALA A 67 -2.76 -45.51 -5.56
N GLU A 68 -3.55 -45.98 -6.52
CA GLU A 68 -3.64 -47.42 -6.78
C GLU A 68 -3.82 -47.66 -8.29
N ALA A 69 -2.69 -47.90 -8.94
CA ALA A 69 -2.60 -48.55 -10.24
C ALA A 69 -1.30 -49.35 -10.24
N ALA A 70 -1.29 -50.46 -9.51
CA ALA A 70 -0.32 -51.54 -9.71
C ALA A 70 -1.09 -52.69 -10.36
N GLY A 71 -0.84 -52.88 -11.65
CA GLY A 71 -1.36 -54.03 -12.39
C GLY A 71 -0.68 -55.31 -11.95
N LEU A 72 -1.48 -56.38 -11.95
CA LEU A 72 -1.16 -57.75 -12.39
C LEU A 72 -2.48 -58.45 -12.70
#